data_AF-A0A2A4W1A1-F1
#
_entry.id   AF-A0A2A4W1A1-F1
#
_cell.length_a   1.000
_cell.length_b   1.000
_cell.length_c   1.000
_cell.angle_alpha   90.00
_cell.angle_beta   90.00
_cell.angle_gamma   90.00
#
_symmetry.space_group_name_H-M   'P 1'
#
loop_
_entity.id
_entity.type
_entity.pdbx_description
1 polymer ?
#
loop_
_entity_poly.entity_id
_entity_poly.type
_entity_poly.pdbx_seq_one_letter_code
_entity_poly.pdbx_strand_id
1 'polypeptide(L)'
;MSQFTKLLLAAIVGAFVLTASAAADSVVYLFRHAEKQSDGTRNPSLTEAGVVRAAKLADHLKGTALTTVYSTDYKRTQETAAPVAAAKHLTVTSYDPRKLGEFAEQLKKEAGPILVVGHSNTTPHLVSLLSGEKHEALEEYQYDHLYMVTLSDDGKASVTITYIEPRTPKADH
;
A
#
# COMPACT_ATOMS: atom_id res chain seq x y z
N MET A 1 -32.00 -6.97 72.25
CA MET A 1 -30.98 -6.30 71.41
C MET A 1 -30.42 -7.30 70.43
N SER A 2 -30.30 -6.90 69.16
CA SER A 2 -29.37 -7.42 68.15
C SER A 2 -29.70 -8.78 67.49
N GLN A 3 -29.75 -8.98 66.17
CA GLN A 3 -29.65 -8.14 64.96
C GLN A 3 -30.27 -9.02 63.83
N PHE A 4 -31.11 -8.43 62.97
CA PHE A 4 -31.59 -9.08 61.75
C PHE A 4 -30.50 -9.04 60.69
N THR A 5 -29.98 -10.19 60.28
CA THR A 5 -29.01 -10.29 59.16
C THR A 5 -29.75 -10.06 57.84
N LYS A 6 -29.64 -8.85 57.30
CA LYS A 6 -30.17 -8.50 55.98
C LYS A 6 -29.29 -9.14 54.90
N LEU A 7 -29.88 -10.01 54.06
CA LEU A 7 -29.31 -10.39 52.78
C LEU A 7 -29.20 -9.15 51.90
N LEU A 8 -27.99 -8.79 51.48
CA LEU A 8 -27.77 -7.85 50.38
C LEU A 8 -27.28 -8.66 49.17
N LEU A 9 -28.19 -8.95 48.24
CA LEU A 9 -27.84 -9.50 46.94
C LEU A 9 -27.38 -8.31 46.08
N ALA A 10 -26.08 -8.09 45.97
CA ALA A 10 -25.52 -7.08 45.08
C ALA A 10 -25.65 -7.56 43.63
N ALA A 11 -26.63 -7.02 42.91
CA ALA A 11 -26.74 -7.21 41.47
C ALA A 11 -25.63 -6.39 40.77
N ILE A 12 -24.53 -7.05 40.43
CA ILE A 12 -23.49 -6.49 39.56
C ILE A 12 -24.04 -6.51 38.13
N VAL A 13 -24.68 -5.42 37.72
CA VAL A 13 -25.00 -5.19 36.31
C VAL A 13 -23.70 -4.75 35.63
N GLY A 14 -22.99 -5.73 35.05
CA GLY A 14 -21.83 -5.46 34.20
C GLY A 14 -22.30 -4.71 32.95
N ALA A 15 -21.98 -3.43 32.86
CA ALA A 15 -22.18 -2.66 31.64
C ALA A 15 -21.20 -3.19 30.57
N PHE A 16 -21.70 -4.07 29.71
CA PHE A 16 -20.97 -4.51 28.52
C PHE A 16 -20.97 -3.37 27.52
N VAL A 17 -19.95 -2.51 27.58
CA VAL A 17 -19.74 -1.46 26.59
C VAL A 17 -19.30 -2.15 25.29
N LEU A 18 -20.23 -2.36 24.37
CA LEU A 18 -19.88 -2.68 22.98
C LEU A 18 -19.19 -1.45 22.39
N THR A 19 -17.87 -1.42 22.46
CA THR A 19 -17.08 -0.54 21.60
C THR A 19 -17.23 -1.06 20.18
N ALA A 20 -18.09 -0.42 19.39
CA ALA A 20 -18.06 -0.57 17.96
C ALA A 20 -16.68 -0.05 17.49
N SER A 21 -15.78 -0.96 17.11
CA SER A 21 -14.57 -0.56 16.39
C SER A 21 -15.05 -0.01 15.06
N ALA A 22 -14.93 1.31 14.85
CA ALA A 22 -14.90 1.84 13.49
C ALA A 22 -13.74 1.11 12.81
N ALA A 23 -14.01 0.35 11.75
CA ALA A 23 -12.91 -0.22 11.01
C ALA A 23 -12.18 0.98 10.35
N ALA A 24 -10.87 0.96 10.49
CA ALA A 24 -10.05 2.04 9.95
C ALA A 24 -9.99 1.84 8.43
N ASP A 25 -10.15 2.92 7.67
CA ASP A 25 -9.96 2.90 6.22
C ASP A 25 -8.64 2.18 5.88
N SER A 26 -8.68 1.25 4.93
CA SER A 26 -7.48 0.58 4.43
C SER A 26 -6.87 1.44 3.32
N VAL A 27 -5.57 1.70 3.40
CA VAL A 27 -4.87 2.56 2.43
C VAL A 27 -3.82 1.74 1.70
N VAL A 28 -3.95 1.64 0.38
CA VAL A 28 -2.98 0.98 -0.48
C VAL A 28 -2.23 2.02 -1.29
N TYR A 29 -0.93 2.14 -1.04
CA TYR A 29 0.01 2.88 -1.85
C TYR A 29 0.51 1.99 -2.98
N LEU A 30 0.37 2.42 -4.24
CA LEU A 30 0.84 1.68 -5.38
C LEU A 30 1.85 2.49 -6.18
N PHE A 31 3.00 1.89 -6.43
CA PHE A 31 4.10 2.48 -7.18
C PHE A 31 4.53 1.50 -8.27
N ARG A 32 5.03 1.99 -9.40
CA ARG A 32 5.73 1.12 -10.37
C ARG A 32 7.22 1.11 -9.99
N HIS A 33 8.00 0.10 -10.40
CA HIS A 33 9.45 0.16 -10.20
C HIS A 33 10.06 1.48 -10.71
N ALA A 34 11.13 1.93 -10.08
CA ALA A 34 11.93 3.06 -10.54
C ALA A 34 12.71 2.72 -11.84
N GLU A 35 13.47 3.70 -12.35
CA GLU A 35 14.24 3.59 -13.59
C GLU A 35 15.15 2.37 -13.58
N LYS A 36 15.02 1.53 -14.62
CA LYS A 36 15.78 0.30 -14.78
C LYS A 36 16.87 0.44 -15.84
N GLN A 37 17.94 -0.34 -15.72
CA GLN A 37 18.95 -0.47 -16.76
C GLN A 37 18.32 -0.97 -18.07
N SER A 38 18.92 -0.56 -19.19
CA SER A 38 18.64 -1.10 -20.52
C SER A 38 19.85 -1.88 -21.02
N ASP A 39 20.21 -2.93 -20.26
CA ASP A 39 21.40 -3.76 -20.46
C ASP A 39 21.13 -5.03 -21.29
N GLY A 40 19.92 -5.14 -21.86
CA GLY A 40 19.47 -6.31 -22.63
C GLY A 40 19.15 -7.55 -21.79
N THR A 41 19.29 -7.49 -20.47
CA THR A 41 18.94 -8.62 -19.59
C THR A 41 17.42 -8.71 -19.39
N ARG A 42 16.94 -9.91 -19.03
CA ARG A 42 15.51 -10.14 -18.74
C ARG A 42 15.07 -9.55 -17.39
N ASN A 43 16.01 -9.31 -16.48
CA ASN A 43 15.74 -8.82 -15.13
C ASN A 43 16.77 -7.76 -14.70
N PRO A 44 16.79 -6.61 -15.40
CA PRO A 44 17.78 -5.56 -15.14
C PRO A 44 17.61 -4.96 -13.74
N SER A 45 18.73 -4.49 -13.19
CA SER A 45 18.75 -3.66 -11.98
C SER A 45 18.17 -2.26 -12.23
N LEU A 46 18.02 -1.49 -11.16
CA LEU A 46 17.84 -0.05 -11.24
C LEU A 46 19.06 0.67 -11.83
N THR A 47 18.80 1.82 -12.45
CA THR A 47 19.83 2.82 -12.74
C THR A 47 20.19 3.59 -11.48
N GLU A 48 21.26 4.40 -11.52
CA GLU A 48 21.57 5.33 -10.43
C GLU A 48 20.39 6.28 -10.14
N ALA A 49 19.74 6.80 -11.20
CA ALA A 49 18.52 7.59 -11.06
C ALA A 49 17.39 6.79 -10.39
N GLY A 50 17.23 5.52 -10.74
CA GLY A 50 16.24 4.63 -10.13
C GLY A 50 16.50 4.38 -8.65
N VAL A 51 17.78 4.20 -8.26
CA VAL A 51 18.18 4.07 -6.85
C VAL A 51 17.85 5.35 -6.08
N VAL A 52 18.13 6.53 -6.65
CA VAL A 52 17.77 7.82 -6.03
C VAL A 52 16.26 7.94 -5.87
N ARG A 53 15.46 7.57 -6.88
CA ARG A 53 14.00 7.61 -6.81
C ARG A 53 13.45 6.65 -5.76
N ALA A 54 14.01 5.44 -5.65
CA ALA A 54 13.63 4.48 -4.61
C ALA A 54 13.88 5.03 -3.20
N ALA A 55 15.00 5.74 -3.00
CA ALA A 55 15.27 6.46 -1.75
C ALA A 55 14.25 7.61 -1.53
N LYS A 56 13.89 8.36 -2.58
CA LYS A 56 12.86 9.42 -2.48
C LYS A 56 11.47 8.88 -2.16
N LEU A 57 11.11 7.69 -2.65
CA LEU A 57 9.89 7.00 -2.25
C LEU A 57 9.90 6.69 -0.75
N ALA A 58 11.02 6.21 -0.20
CA ALA A 58 11.17 5.96 1.23
C ALA A 58 11.08 7.25 2.06
N ASP A 59 11.72 8.33 1.60
CA ASP A 59 11.61 9.66 2.22
C ASP A 59 10.16 10.16 2.22
N HIS A 60 9.44 9.98 1.11
CA HIS A 60 8.04 10.41 0.96
C HIS A 60 7.13 9.66 1.93
N LEU A 61 7.34 8.35 2.10
CA LEU A 61 6.54 7.49 2.99
C LEU A 61 7.07 7.44 4.43
N LYS A 62 8.06 8.28 4.80
CA LYS A 62 8.69 8.25 6.14
C LYS A 62 7.69 8.45 7.29
N GLY A 63 6.65 9.27 7.08
CA GLY A 63 5.60 9.53 8.07
C GLY A 63 4.47 8.50 8.08
N THR A 64 4.39 7.64 7.06
CA THR A 64 3.34 6.62 6.94
C THR A 64 3.70 5.39 7.77
N ALA A 65 2.82 4.96 8.67
CA ALA A 65 2.99 3.74 9.44
C ALA A 65 2.63 2.50 8.59
N LEU A 66 3.44 2.23 7.56
CA LEU A 66 3.25 1.06 6.69
C LEU A 66 3.29 -0.22 7.53
N THR A 67 2.34 -1.11 7.27
CA THR A 67 2.25 -2.45 7.89
C THR A 67 2.86 -3.52 6.99
N THR A 68 2.73 -3.37 5.68
CA THR A 68 3.17 -4.36 4.69
C THR A 68 3.79 -3.70 3.47
N VAL A 69 4.81 -4.36 2.91
CA VAL A 69 5.42 -4.00 1.62
C VAL A 69 5.39 -5.20 0.69
N TYR A 70 4.75 -5.04 -0.45
CA TYR A 70 4.69 -6.04 -1.52
C TYR A 70 5.49 -5.59 -2.74
N SER A 71 6.03 -6.58 -3.45
CA SER A 71 6.72 -6.37 -4.73
C SER A 71 6.59 -7.60 -5.62
N THR A 72 6.76 -7.49 -6.93
CA THR A 72 6.97 -8.68 -7.77
C THR A 72 8.42 -9.16 -7.64
N ASP A 73 8.72 -10.38 -8.09
CA ASP A 73 10.08 -10.97 -7.99
C ASP A 73 11.15 -10.34 -8.90
N TYR A 74 10.80 -9.31 -9.69
CA TYR A 74 11.77 -8.65 -10.55
C TYR A 74 12.76 -7.82 -9.71
N LYS A 75 14.03 -7.81 -10.13
CA LYS A 75 15.11 -7.11 -9.43
C LYS A 75 14.78 -5.63 -9.25
N ARG A 76 14.36 -4.96 -10.32
CA ARG A 76 13.93 -3.56 -10.29
C ARG A 76 12.78 -3.25 -9.32
N THR A 77 11.79 -4.13 -9.17
CA THR A 77 10.67 -3.91 -8.23
C THR A 77 11.12 -4.14 -6.80
N GLN A 78 11.93 -5.18 -6.56
CA GLN A 78 12.52 -5.47 -5.24
C GLN A 78 13.46 -4.34 -4.78
N GLU A 79 14.36 -3.88 -5.66
CA GLU A 79 15.28 -2.77 -5.39
C GLU A 79 14.55 -1.43 -5.17
N THR A 80 13.39 -1.23 -5.80
CA THR A 80 12.57 -0.04 -5.56
C THR A 80 11.89 -0.08 -4.19
N ALA A 81 11.40 -1.26 -3.77
CA ALA A 81 10.72 -1.45 -2.49
C ALA A 81 11.68 -1.48 -1.29
N ALA A 82 12.91 -1.95 -1.49
CA ALA A 82 13.86 -2.25 -0.42
C ALA A 82 14.17 -1.06 0.51
N PRO A 83 14.40 0.18 0.03
CA PRO A 83 14.65 1.31 0.92
C PRO A 83 13.46 1.62 1.84
N VAL A 84 12.22 1.47 1.33
CA VAL A 84 11.01 1.67 2.12
C VAL A 84 10.90 0.60 3.20
N ALA A 85 11.05 -0.68 2.82
CA ALA A 85 10.98 -1.80 3.74
C ALA A 85 12.04 -1.69 4.85
N ALA A 86 13.28 -1.36 4.49
CA ALA A 86 14.38 -1.15 5.44
C ALA A 86 14.09 0.00 6.43
N ALA A 87 13.59 1.14 5.94
CA ALA A 87 13.25 2.29 6.79
C ALA A 87 12.08 2.02 7.75
N LYS A 88 11.25 1.01 7.45
CA LYS A 88 10.10 0.58 8.27
C LYS A 88 10.36 -0.68 9.08
N HIS A 89 11.55 -1.26 8.98
CA HIS A 89 11.87 -2.57 9.57
C HIS A 89 10.91 -3.69 9.13
N LEU A 90 10.48 -3.64 7.87
CA LEU A 90 9.62 -4.63 7.23
C LEU A 90 10.42 -5.47 6.23
N THR A 91 9.87 -6.62 5.88
CA THR A 91 10.32 -7.43 4.75
C THR A 91 9.48 -7.11 3.51
N VAL A 92 10.07 -7.30 2.33
CA VAL A 92 9.31 -7.24 1.07
C VAL A 92 8.72 -8.63 0.80
N THR A 93 7.39 -8.71 0.70
CA THR A 93 6.67 -9.94 0.37
C THR A 93 6.38 -9.99 -1.13
N SER A 94 6.70 -11.11 -1.78
CA SER A 94 6.46 -11.25 -3.22
C SER A 94 5.00 -11.52 -3.57
N TYR A 95 4.52 -10.94 -4.66
CA TYR A 95 3.21 -11.26 -5.26
C TYR A 95 3.34 -11.59 -6.76
N ASP A 96 2.39 -12.38 -7.29
CA ASP A 96 2.36 -12.73 -8.71
C ASP A 96 1.57 -11.68 -9.52
N PRO A 97 2.21 -10.93 -10.43
CA PRO A 97 1.54 -9.91 -11.24
C PRO A 97 0.53 -10.49 -12.25
N ARG A 98 0.45 -11.82 -12.40
CA ARG A 98 -0.54 -12.50 -13.25
C ARG A 98 -1.85 -12.80 -12.51
N LYS A 99 -1.87 -12.64 -11.18
CA LYS A 99 -3.02 -12.95 -10.31
C LYS A 99 -3.60 -11.72 -9.64
N LEU A 100 -3.64 -10.58 -10.34
CA LEU A 100 -4.05 -9.30 -9.75
C LEU A 100 -5.48 -9.30 -9.17
N GLY A 101 -6.41 -10.08 -9.74
CA GLY A 101 -7.76 -10.21 -9.18
C GLY A 101 -7.76 -10.83 -7.78
N GLU A 102 -7.11 -11.99 -7.62
CA GLU A 102 -6.93 -12.64 -6.32
C GLU A 102 -6.18 -11.73 -5.35
N PHE A 103 -5.14 -11.04 -5.82
CA PHE A 103 -4.33 -10.15 -5.00
C PHE A 103 -5.10 -8.89 -4.56
N ALA A 104 -5.95 -8.31 -5.42
CA ALA A 104 -6.82 -7.20 -5.04
C ALA A 104 -7.80 -7.61 -3.94
N GLU A 105 -8.40 -8.80 -4.04
CA GLU A 105 -9.30 -9.33 -3.01
C GLU A 105 -8.60 -9.68 -1.69
N GLN A 106 -7.29 -10.00 -1.74
CA GLN A 106 -6.46 -10.11 -0.54
C GLN A 106 -6.25 -8.72 0.09
N LEU A 107 -5.81 -7.73 -0.71
CA LEU A 107 -5.51 -6.39 -0.22
C LEU A 107 -6.73 -5.71 0.42
N LYS A 108 -7.93 -5.90 -0.14
CA LYS A 108 -9.19 -5.37 0.43
C LYS A 108 -9.51 -5.90 1.84
N LYS A 109 -8.93 -7.03 2.23
CA LYS A 109 -9.14 -7.66 3.55
C LYS A 109 -7.99 -7.40 4.51
N GLU A 110 -6.88 -6.85 4.01
CA GLU A 110 -5.69 -6.59 4.80
C GLU A 110 -5.77 -5.21 5.46
N ALA A 111 -5.39 -5.17 6.73
CA ALA A 111 -5.48 -3.96 7.54
C ALA A 111 -4.18 -3.15 7.48
N GLY A 112 -4.36 -1.83 7.58
CA GLY A 112 -3.28 -0.87 7.70
C GLY A 112 -2.71 -0.42 6.35
N PRO A 113 -1.82 0.58 6.37
CA PRO A 113 -1.26 1.14 5.16
C PRO A 113 -0.29 0.16 4.47
N ILE A 114 -0.56 -0.19 3.22
CA ILE A 114 0.22 -1.17 2.45
C ILE A 114 0.94 -0.45 1.31
N LEU A 115 2.20 -0.80 1.04
CA LEU A 115 2.89 -0.43 -0.20
C LEU A 115 2.93 -1.62 -1.16
N VAL A 116 2.57 -1.40 -2.42
CA VAL A 116 2.73 -2.37 -3.51
C VAL A 116 3.60 -1.77 -4.61
N VAL A 117 4.71 -2.43 -4.93
CA VAL A 117 5.59 -2.05 -6.05
C VAL A 117 5.43 -3.02 -7.23
N GLY A 118 4.96 -2.50 -8.35
CA GLY A 118 4.66 -3.28 -9.56
C GLY A 118 5.29 -2.73 -10.83
N HIS A 119 4.53 -2.77 -11.93
CA HIS A 119 4.98 -2.43 -13.28
C HIS A 119 4.09 -1.36 -13.92
N SER A 120 4.55 -0.77 -15.02
CA SER A 120 3.83 0.29 -15.74
C SER A 120 2.40 -0.09 -16.14
N ASN A 121 2.13 -1.36 -16.44
CA ASN A 121 0.81 -1.87 -16.79
C ASN A 121 0.05 -2.46 -15.59
N THR A 122 0.72 -3.22 -14.72
CA THR A 122 0.05 -3.93 -13.61
C THR A 122 -0.30 -3.03 -12.45
N THR A 123 0.47 -1.96 -12.21
CA THR A 123 0.19 -1.01 -11.12
C THR A 123 -1.14 -0.27 -11.38
N PRO A 124 -1.36 0.40 -12.53
CA PRO A 124 -2.66 1.03 -12.81
C PRO A 124 -3.82 0.03 -12.90
N HIS A 125 -3.57 -1.19 -13.41
CA HIS A 125 -4.60 -2.23 -13.41
C HIS A 125 -5.00 -2.63 -11.99
N LEU A 126 -4.04 -2.77 -11.07
CA LEU A 126 -4.35 -3.05 -9.67
C LEU A 126 -5.08 -1.88 -9.00
N VAL A 127 -4.73 -0.62 -9.31
CA VAL A 127 -5.52 0.55 -8.88
C VAL A 127 -6.96 0.38 -9.33
N SER A 128 -7.18 0.00 -10.59
CA SER A 128 -8.52 -0.17 -11.16
C SER A 128 -9.34 -1.26 -10.47
N LEU A 129 -8.70 -2.37 -10.08
CA LEU A 129 -9.35 -3.46 -9.35
C LEU A 129 -9.72 -3.08 -7.90
N LEU A 130 -8.92 -2.20 -7.29
CA LEU A 130 -9.17 -1.72 -5.93
C LEU A 130 -10.21 -0.59 -5.90
N SER A 131 -10.16 0.34 -6.86
CA SER A 131 -11.04 1.51 -6.89
C SER A 131 -12.35 1.33 -7.65
N GLY A 132 -12.38 0.39 -8.61
CA GLY A 132 -13.47 0.28 -9.59
C GLY A 132 -13.41 1.33 -10.71
N GLU A 133 -12.40 2.20 -10.72
CA GLU A 133 -12.19 3.23 -11.74
C GLU A 133 -11.15 2.78 -12.76
N LYS A 134 -11.35 3.07 -14.05
CA LYS A 134 -10.39 2.67 -15.08
C LYS A 134 -9.12 3.55 -15.02
N HIS A 135 -7.96 2.94 -14.87
CA HIS A 135 -6.66 3.58 -15.03
C HIS A 135 -5.84 2.90 -16.14
N GLU A 136 -5.39 3.70 -17.11
CA GLU A 136 -4.57 3.23 -18.22
C GLU A 136 -3.14 2.91 -17.76
N ALA A 137 -2.46 2.08 -18.56
CA ALA A 137 -1.05 1.79 -18.35
C ALA A 137 -0.21 3.07 -18.41
N LEU A 138 0.85 3.11 -17.60
CA LEU A 138 1.81 4.19 -17.61
C LEU A 138 2.72 4.09 -18.82
N GLU A 139 3.01 5.24 -19.42
CA GLU A 139 4.01 5.36 -20.48
C GLU A 139 5.41 5.03 -19.97
N GLU A 140 6.31 4.59 -20.84
CA GLU A 140 7.65 4.12 -20.45
C GLU A 140 8.44 5.15 -19.63
N TYR A 141 8.21 6.44 -19.84
CA TYR A 141 8.92 7.51 -19.15
C TYR A 141 8.32 7.88 -17.78
N GLN A 142 7.07 7.50 -17.46
CA GLN A 142 6.33 7.92 -16.25
C GLN A 142 6.69 7.13 -14.96
N TYR A 143 7.85 7.41 -14.37
CA TYR A 143 8.33 6.71 -13.17
C TYR A 143 7.87 7.30 -11.82
N ASP A 144 7.23 8.46 -11.83
CA ASP A 144 6.99 9.25 -10.62
C ASP A 144 5.62 9.04 -9.97
N HIS A 145 4.68 8.33 -10.58
CA HIS A 145 3.31 8.21 -10.05
C HIS A 145 3.24 7.33 -8.79
N LEU A 146 2.83 7.91 -7.66
CA LEU A 146 2.41 7.20 -6.46
C LEU A 146 0.89 7.32 -6.31
N TYR A 147 0.21 6.20 -6.53
CA TYR A 147 -1.23 6.08 -6.30
C TYR A 147 -1.48 5.80 -4.83
N MET A 148 -2.49 6.45 -4.25
CA MET A 148 -3.01 6.18 -2.93
C MET A 148 -4.48 5.84 -3.08
N VAL A 149 -4.81 4.56 -2.90
CA VAL A 149 -6.19 4.07 -2.90
C VAL A 149 -6.65 3.95 -1.46
N THR A 150 -7.67 4.72 -1.09
CA THR A 150 -8.31 4.61 0.23
C THR A 150 -9.59 3.81 0.07
N LEU A 151 -9.70 2.71 0.80
CA LEU A 151 -10.84 1.80 0.82
C LEU A 151 -11.60 2.02 2.13
N SER A 152 -12.85 2.44 2.01
CA SER A 152 -13.72 2.68 3.16
C SER A 152 -14.60 1.46 3.46
N ASP A 153 -14.99 1.32 4.72
CA ASP A 153 -15.82 0.21 5.22
C ASP A 153 -17.18 0.10 4.52
N ASP A 154 -17.69 1.21 3.97
CA ASP A 154 -18.95 1.24 3.22
C ASP A 154 -18.80 0.74 1.77
N GLY A 155 -17.63 0.22 1.41
CA GLY A 155 -17.31 -0.33 0.10
C GLY A 155 -16.94 0.72 -0.94
N LYS A 156 -16.83 2.00 -0.56
CA LYS A 156 -16.33 3.04 -1.44
C LYS A 156 -14.81 3.04 -1.50
N ALA A 157 -14.29 3.55 -2.61
CA ALA A 157 -12.88 3.78 -2.79
C ALA A 157 -12.63 5.19 -3.34
N SER A 158 -11.48 5.77 -3.01
CA SER A 158 -10.99 7.00 -3.64
C SER A 158 -9.53 6.84 -4.04
N VAL A 159 -9.14 7.48 -5.14
CA VAL A 159 -7.78 7.45 -5.65
C VAL A 159 -7.20 8.85 -5.64
N THR A 160 -6.06 9.03 -4.99
CA THR A 160 -5.23 10.23 -5.10
C THR A 160 -3.91 9.86 -5.77
N ILE A 161 -3.45 10.70 -6.69
CA ILE A 161 -2.13 10.54 -7.31
C ILE A 161 -1.22 11.65 -6.79
N THR A 162 -0.11 11.23 -6.18
CA THR A 162 1.02 12.10 -5.85
C THR A 162 2.22 11.67 -6.68
N TYR A 163 3.32 12.42 -6.56
CA TYR A 163 4.45 12.25 -7.44
C TYR A 163 5.77 12.26 -6.68
N ILE A 164 6.61 11.27 -6.98
CA ILE A 164 7.94 11.10 -6.40
C ILE A 164 8.96 11.80 -7.27
N GLU A 165 9.78 12.67 -6.67
CA GLU A 165 10.84 13.37 -7.41
C GLU A 165 11.93 12.40 -7.92
N PRO A 166 12.56 12.70 -9.08
CA PRO A 166 12.25 13.82 -9.96
C PRO A 166 10.95 13.61 -10.75
N ARG A 167 10.15 14.68 -10.91
CA ARG A 167 8.94 14.64 -11.75
C ARG A 167 9.29 14.20 -13.17
N THR A 168 8.45 13.35 -13.72
CA THR A 168 8.50 13.07 -15.15
C THR A 168 7.95 14.28 -15.90
N PRO A 169 8.62 14.80 -16.96
CA PRO A 169 8.05 15.85 -17.78
C PRO A 169 6.64 15.45 -18.25
N LYS A 170 5.69 16.39 -18.20
CA LYS A 170 4.42 16.20 -18.91
C LYS A 170 4.79 16.01 -20.39
N ALA A 171 4.18 15.04 -21.07
CA ALA A 171 4.30 15.00 -22.51
C ALA A 171 3.72 16.29 -23.05
N ASP A 172 4.53 17.03 -23.81
CA ASP A 172 4.06 18.14 -24.62
C ASP A 172 3.18 17.53 -25.71
N HIS A 173 1.87 17.49 -25.48
CA HIS A 173 0.87 17.11 -26.49
C HIS A 173 0.31 18.37 -27.15
#